data_AF-A0A349HJL9-F1
#
_entry.id   AF-A0A349HJL9-F1
#
_cell.length_a   1.000
_cell.length_b   1.000
_cell.length_c   1.000
_cell.angle_alpha   90.00
_cell.angle_beta   90.00
_cell.angle_gamma   90.00
#
_symmetry.space_group_name_H-M   'P 1'
#
loop_
_entity.id
_entity.type
_entity.pdbx_description
1 polymer ?
#
loop_
_entity_poly.entity_id
_entity_poly.type
_entity_poly.pdbx_seq_one_letter_code
_entity_poly.pdbx_strand_id
1 'polypeptide(L)'
;MNAESIPGPPSNSSVDNLLAGREILLAACSKSMPRDFPQQMCALVDNYFESRIREAVSLGILSSHEDLAIVAVGGYGRGHLAPFSDIDVLILTDLDVHKDLEELASYLFYPLWDLKFDVGHGVRDVKQNLELAKEDFKVLASLLDLRYIAGAEEPFRRLPNEFRSEVLPVAGDDFCRILWENRSKAGKGMDSVVLEPDLKDGWG
;
A
#
# COMPACT_ATOMS: atom_id res chain seq x y z
N MET A 1 6.33 -28.23 5.36
CA MET A 1 5.52 -28.61 4.19
C MET A 1 5.61 -27.44 3.24
N ASN A 2 6.14 -27.68 2.04
CA ASN A 2 6.55 -26.64 1.10
C ASN A 2 5.34 -25.86 0.61
N ALA A 3 5.41 -24.53 0.68
CA ALA A 3 4.47 -23.63 0.04
C ALA A 3 4.72 -23.72 -1.48
N GLU A 4 3.90 -24.49 -2.18
CA GLU A 4 3.85 -24.43 -3.64
C GLU A 4 3.25 -23.09 -4.03
N SER A 5 4.08 -22.19 -4.57
CA SER A 5 3.64 -20.97 -5.23
C SER A 5 2.66 -21.34 -6.33
N ILE A 6 1.45 -20.79 -6.28
CA ILE A 6 0.40 -21.04 -7.28
C ILE A 6 0.87 -20.46 -8.63
N PRO A 7 1.09 -21.28 -9.67
CA PRO A 7 1.36 -20.78 -11.01
C PRO A 7 0.02 -20.52 -11.70
N GLY A 8 -0.38 -19.25 -11.77
CA GLY A 8 -1.44 -18.81 -12.67
C GLY A 8 -1.02 -18.94 -14.14
N PRO A 9 -1.97 -19.12 -15.08
CA PRO A 9 -1.63 -19.22 -16.51
C PRO A 9 -0.97 -17.92 -16.97
N PRO A 10 0.12 -17.96 -17.77
CA PRO A 10 0.76 -16.74 -18.25
C PRO A 10 -0.14 -16.11 -19.30
N SER A 11 -0.96 -15.17 -18.87
CA SER A 11 -1.25 -14.04 -19.73
C SER A 11 0.01 -13.17 -19.80
N ASN A 12 0.31 -12.60 -20.97
CA ASN A 12 1.39 -11.62 -21.13
C ASN A 12 1.09 -10.27 -20.44
N SER A 13 -0.09 -10.10 -19.83
CA SER A 13 -0.52 -8.86 -19.18
C SER A 13 -0.40 -8.97 -17.65
N SER A 14 0.28 -8.02 -17.01
CA SER A 14 0.33 -7.90 -15.55
C SER A 14 -1.05 -7.86 -14.89
N VAL A 15 -2.05 -7.31 -15.59
CA VAL A 15 -3.44 -7.16 -15.11
C VAL A 15 -4.14 -8.51 -15.01
N ASP A 16 -3.98 -9.34 -16.04
CA ASP A 16 -4.63 -10.65 -16.09
C ASP A 16 -4.05 -11.61 -15.04
N ASN A 17 -2.73 -11.52 -14.82
CA ASN A 17 -2.04 -12.30 -13.79
C ASN A 17 -2.55 -11.91 -12.38
N LEU A 18 -2.76 -10.61 -12.13
CA LEU A 18 -3.37 -10.12 -10.89
C LEU A 18 -4.81 -10.61 -10.74
N LEU A 19 -5.63 -10.52 -11.79
CA LEU A 19 -7.02 -10.98 -11.75
C LEU A 19 -7.10 -12.48 -11.45
N ALA A 20 -6.39 -13.31 -12.23
CA ALA A 20 -6.40 -14.76 -12.07
C ALA A 20 -5.90 -15.18 -10.68
N GLY A 21 -4.80 -14.58 -10.20
CA GLY A 21 -4.28 -14.85 -8.86
C GLY A 21 -5.27 -14.47 -7.76
N ARG A 22 -5.93 -13.33 -7.90
CA ARG A 22 -6.93 -12.85 -6.92
C ARG A 22 -8.12 -13.79 -6.86
N GLU A 23 -8.65 -14.22 -8.01
CA GLU A 23 -9.77 -15.16 -8.08
C GLU A 23 -9.45 -16.48 -7.37
N ILE A 24 -8.25 -17.02 -7.57
CA ILE A 24 -7.80 -18.24 -6.89
C ILE A 24 -7.73 -18.04 -5.38
N LEU A 25 -7.13 -16.94 -4.93
CA LEU A 25 -7.01 -16.63 -3.49
C LEU A 25 -8.38 -16.43 -2.84
N LEU A 26 -9.28 -15.69 -3.48
CA LEU A 26 -10.65 -15.47 -2.98
C LEU A 26 -11.46 -16.76 -2.96
N ALA A 27 -11.31 -17.62 -3.97
CA ALA A 27 -11.97 -18.93 -3.98
C ALA A 27 -11.50 -19.81 -2.81
N ALA A 28 -10.22 -19.74 -2.42
CA ALA A 28 -9.71 -20.46 -1.26
C ALA A 28 -10.40 -20.04 0.06
N CYS A 29 -10.72 -18.74 0.20
CA CYS A 29 -11.40 -18.19 1.38
C CYS A 29 -12.82 -18.73 1.60
N SER A 30 -13.48 -19.23 0.55
CA SER A 30 -14.86 -19.77 0.64
C SER A 30 -14.99 -20.99 1.56
N LYS A 31 -13.89 -21.75 1.75
CA LYS A 31 -13.85 -22.91 2.65
C LYS A 31 -13.29 -22.53 4.02
N SER A 32 -12.17 -21.81 4.02
CA SER A 32 -11.49 -21.31 5.20
C SER A 32 -10.43 -20.31 4.77
N MET A 33 -10.21 -19.25 5.55
CA MET A 33 -9.15 -18.27 5.27
C MET A 33 -7.76 -18.92 5.36
N PRO A 34 -6.98 -18.99 4.27
CA PRO A 34 -5.61 -19.48 4.33
C PRO A 34 -4.76 -18.61 5.25
N ARG A 35 -3.90 -19.22 6.07
CA ARG A 35 -3.06 -18.47 7.03
C ARG A 35 -2.08 -17.52 6.36
N ASP A 36 -1.64 -17.88 5.17
CA ASP A 36 -0.69 -17.16 4.34
C ASP A 36 -1.39 -16.28 3.28
N PHE A 37 -2.72 -16.17 3.31
CA PHE A 37 -3.48 -15.31 2.40
C PHE A 37 -2.91 -13.90 2.34
N PRO A 38 -2.61 -13.21 3.46
CA PRO A 38 -2.16 -11.83 3.38
C PRO A 38 -0.82 -11.70 2.64
N GLN A 39 0.10 -12.64 2.86
CA GLN A 39 1.39 -12.65 2.19
C GLN A 39 1.25 -12.97 0.70
N GLN A 40 0.40 -13.94 0.34
CA GLN A 40 0.15 -14.27 -1.06
C GLN A 40 -0.54 -13.10 -1.80
N MET A 41 -1.49 -12.43 -1.14
CA MET A 41 -2.16 -11.27 -1.71
C MET A 41 -1.19 -10.11 -1.90
N CYS A 42 -0.32 -9.83 -0.92
CA CYS A 42 0.73 -8.82 -1.07
C CYS A 42 1.69 -9.16 -2.22
N ALA A 43 2.18 -10.40 -2.29
CA ALA A 43 3.09 -10.81 -3.36
C ALA A 43 2.43 -10.66 -4.76
N LEU A 44 1.14 -10.94 -4.87
CA LEU A 44 0.41 -10.77 -6.11
C LEU A 44 0.34 -9.30 -6.55
N VAL A 45 0.06 -8.39 -5.61
CA VAL A 45 0.00 -6.94 -5.89
C VAL A 45 1.42 -6.36 -6.10
N ASP A 46 2.45 -6.87 -5.40
CA ASP A 46 3.84 -6.50 -5.64
C ASP A 46 4.25 -6.84 -7.07
N ASN A 47 4.00 -8.09 -7.49
CA ASN A 47 4.28 -8.56 -8.86
C ASN A 47 3.57 -7.73 -9.94
N TYR A 48 2.35 -7.27 -9.64
CA TYR A 48 1.63 -6.35 -10.50
C TYR A 48 2.42 -5.05 -10.69
N PHE A 49 2.80 -4.38 -9.61
CA PHE A 49 3.52 -3.10 -9.69
C PHE A 49 4.91 -3.25 -10.31
N GLU A 50 5.67 -4.28 -9.94
CA GLU A 50 6.98 -4.57 -10.54
C GLU A 50 6.89 -4.76 -12.06
N SER A 51 5.92 -5.57 -12.51
CA SER A 51 5.69 -5.81 -13.93
C SER A 51 5.20 -4.55 -14.64
N ARG A 52 4.31 -3.79 -13.99
CA ARG A 52 3.77 -2.55 -14.51
C ARG A 52 4.86 -1.50 -14.75
N ILE A 53 5.78 -1.32 -13.81
CA ILE A 53 6.89 -0.38 -13.99
C ILE A 53 7.78 -0.79 -15.16
N ARG A 54 8.11 -2.08 -15.30
CA ARG A 54 8.88 -2.58 -16.46
C ARG A 54 8.16 -2.33 -17.78
N GLU A 55 6.86 -2.59 -17.83
CA GLU A 55 6.05 -2.36 -19.03
C GLU A 55 5.94 -0.87 -19.37
N ALA A 56 5.77 0.01 -18.37
CA ALA A 56 5.73 1.47 -18.57
C ALA A 56 7.02 2.00 -19.21
N VAL A 57 8.17 1.46 -18.80
CA VAL A 57 9.46 1.79 -19.44
C VAL A 57 9.50 1.29 -20.89
N SER A 58 9.06 0.06 -21.14
CA SER A 58 9.06 -0.50 -22.50
C SER A 58 8.13 0.23 -23.48
N LEU A 59 7.04 0.81 -22.98
CA LEU A 59 6.07 1.59 -23.74
C LEU A 59 6.45 3.07 -23.88
N GLY A 60 7.51 3.51 -23.19
CA GLY A 60 7.94 4.91 -23.19
C GLY A 60 7.07 5.84 -22.34
N ILE A 61 6.20 5.30 -21.47
CA ILE A 61 5.41 6.07 -20.50
C ILE A 61 6.32 6.57 -19.37
N LEU A 62 7.32 5.77 -19.00
CA LEU A 62 8.35 6.10 -18.04
C LEU A 62 9.72 6.02 -18.73
N SER A 63 10.61 6.99 -18.47
CA SER A 63 11.94 6.98 -19.10
C SER A 63 12.84 5.89 -18.51
N SER A 64 12.86 5.77 -17.19
CA SER A 64 13.60 4.74 -16.45
C SER A 64 12.86 4.33 -15.18
N HIS A 65 13.05 3.07 -14.77
CA HIS A 65 12.56 2.60 -13.46
C HIS A 65 13.31 3.27 -12.29
N GLU A 66 14.47 3.89 -12.55
CA GLU A 66 15.25 4.64 -11.57
C GLU A 66 14.73 6.07 -11.33
N ASP A 67 13.70 6.52 -12.05
CA ASP A 67 13.18 7.88 -11.91
C ASP A 67 12.20 8.03 -10.71
N LEU A 68 11.73 6.91 -10.15
CA LEU A 68 10.77 6.87 -9.05
C LEU A 68 10.87 5.56 -8.27
N ALA A 69 10.32 5.53 -7.06
CA ALA A 69 10.10 4.31 -6.29
C ALA A 69 8.60 4.09 -6.05
N ILE A 70 8.17 2.84 -6.13
CA ILE A 70 6.84 2.40 -5.69
C ILE A 70 6.98 1.81 -4.29
N VAL A 71 6.22 2.37 -3.36
CA VAL A 71 6.31 2.02 -1.94
C VAL A 71 4.92 1.69 -1.42
N ALA A 72 4.74 0.49 -0.87
CA ALA A 72 3.53 0.15 -0.11
C ALA A 72 3.54 0.88 1.24
N VAL A 73 2.38 1.40 1.64
CA VAL A 73 2.20 2.07 2.93
C VAL A 73 1.07 1.43 3.74
N GLY A 74 0.98 1.75 5.04
CA GLY A 74 -0.11 1.27 5.90
C GLY A 74 -0.25 -0.26 5.96
N GLY A 75 -1.48 -0.77 5.85
CA GLY A 75 -1.75 -2.21 5.94
C GLY A 75 -1.07 -3.04 4.85
N TYR A 76 -0.96 -2.47 3.65
CA TYR A 76 -0.21 -3.09 2.55
C TYR A 76 1.30 -3.08 2.81
N GLY A 77 1.81 -1.97 3.35
CA GLY A 77 3.21 -1.85 3.80
C GLY A 77 3.59 -2.89 4.86
N ARG A 78 2.68 -3.19 5.80
CA ARG A 78 2.86 -4.27 6.80
C ARG A 78 2.81 -5.69 6.25
N GLY A 79 2.45 -5.89 4.98
CA GLY A 79 2.28 -7.22 4.40
C GLY A 79 0.99 -7.92 4.86
N HIS A 80 -0.06 -7.15 5.17
CA HIS A 80 -1.30 -7.64 5.77
C HIS A 80 -2.55 -7.30 4.94
N LEU A 81 -2.51 -7.53 3.61
CA LEU A 81 -3.70 -7.36 2.78
C LEU A 81 -4.75 -8.45 3.06
N ALA A 82 -5.93 -8.05 3.53
CA ALA A 82 -7.11 -8.91 3.61
C ALA A 82 -7.86 -8.93 2.25
N PRO A 83 -8.86 -9.81 2.07
CA PRO A 83 -9.52 -10.05 0.77
C PRO A 83 -10.06 -8.81 0.06
N PHE A 84 -10.46 -7.82 0.84
CA PHE A 84 -11.04 -6.56 0.37
C PHE A 84 -10.34 -5.36 1.01
N SER A 85 -9.06 -5.51 1.39
CA SER A 85 -8.26 -4.38 1.86
C SER A 85 -7.97 -3.41 0.74
N ASP A 86 -7.96 -2.13 1.08
CA ASP A 86 -7.43 -1.06 0.24
C ASP A 86 -5.95 -1.32 -0.09
N ILE A 87 -5.54 -0.95 -1.30
CA ILE A 87 -4.15 -0.95 -1.73
C ILE A 87 -3.63 0.47 -1.59
N ASP A 88 -2.83 0.72 -0.55
CA ASP A 88 -2.22 2.03 -0.32
C ASP A 88 -0.78 2.10 -0.86
N VAL A 89 -0.52 3.00 -1.82
CA VAL A 89 0.78 3.13 -2.49
C VAL A 89 1.27 4.57 -2.52
N LEU A 90 2.56 4.76 -2.28
CA LEU A 90 3.28 6.01 -2.50
C LEU A 90 4.18 5.85 -3.73
N ILE A 91 3.98 6.72 -4.72
CA ILE A 91 4.97 6.98 -5.78
C ILE A 91 5.93 8.03 -5.22
N LEU A 92 7.13 7.59 -4.85
CA LEU A 92 8.19 8.44 -4.30
C LEU A 92 9.09 8.90 -5.43
N THR A 93 9.09 10.19 -5.72
CA THR A 93 9.83 10.72 -6.87
C THR A 93 10.19 12.18 -6.66
N ASP A 94 11.40 12.56 -7.07
CA ASP A 94 11.88 13.95 -7.09
C ASP A 94 11.54 14.63 -8.44
N LEU A 95 10.80 13.96 -9.32
CA LEU A 95 10.36 14.50 -10.60
C LEU A 95 9.36 15.64 -10.37
N ASP A 96 9.76 16.85 -10.75
CA ASP A 96 8.93 18.04 -10.63
C ASP A 96 7.82 18.00 -11.70
N VAL A 97 6.64 17.55 -11.29
CA VAL A 97 5.36 17.57 -12.03
C VAL A 97 5.50 17.37 -13.54
N HIS A 98 5.99 16.19 -13.94
CA HIS A 98 5.94 15.78 -15.34
C HIS A 98 4.49 15.43 -15.73
N LYS A 99 4.08 15.83 -16.94
CA LYS A 99 2.85 15.35 -17.59
C LYS A 99 2.77 13.82 -17.60
N ASP A 100 3.93 13.20 -17.67
CA ASP A 100 4.17 11.75 -17.66
C ASP A 100 3.71 11.08 -16.36
N LEU A 101 3.59 11.82 -15.25
CA LEU A 101 3.20 11.27 -13.96
C LEU A 101 1.69 10.99 -13.85
N GLU A 102 0.85 11.83 -14.48
CA GLU A 102 -0.60 11.58 -14.57
C GLU A 102 -0.90 10.40 -15.50
N GLU A 103 -0.17 10.31 -16.62
CA GLU A 103 -0.24 9.19 -17.54
C GLU A 103 0.22 7.90 -16.85
N LEU A 104 1.35 7.94 -16.14
CA LEU A 104 1.84 6.82 -15.35
C LEU A 104 0.84 6.41 -14.27
N ALA A 105 0.33 7.35 -13.46
CA ALA A 105 -0.63 7.05 -12.40
C ALA A 105 -1.90 6.41 -12.97
N SER A 106 -2.43 6.93 -14.08
CA SER A 106 -3.57 6.33 -14.78
C SER A 106 -3.26 4.91 -15.23
N TYR A 107 -2.08 4.71 -15.83
CA TYR A 107 -1.63 3.41 -16.32
C TYR A 107 -1.36 2.38 -15.20
N LEU A 108 -0.98 2.84 -14.00
CA LEU A 108 -0.78 2.00 -12.82
C LEU A 108 -2.08 1.68 -12.08
N PHE A 109 -3.04 2.62 -12.02
CA PHE A 109 -4.15 2.49 -11.08
C PHE A 109 -5.50 2.20 -11.73
N TYR A 110 -5.75 2.64 -12.97
CA TYR A 110 -7.05 2.40 -13.62
C TYR A 110 -7.37 0.91 -13.73
N PRO A 111 -6.43 0.02 -14.10
CA PRO A 111 -6.70 -1.41 -14.12
C PRO A 111 -7.07 -1.96 -12.73
N LEU A 112 -6.48 -1.44 -11.65
CA LEU A 112 -6.84 -1.87 -10.30
C LEU A 112 -8.29 -1.50 -9.95
N TRP A 113 -8.74 -0.29 -10.32
CA TRP A 113 -10.12 0.13 -10.12
C TRP A 113 -11.11 -0.64 -11.00
N ASP A 114 -10.75 -0.93 -12.25
CA ASP A 114 -11.56 -1.79 -13.12
C ASP A 114 -11.73 -3.19 -12.51
N LEU A 115 -10.67 -3.71 -11.91
CA LEU A 115 -10.67 -4.94 -11.12
C LEU A 115 -11.36 -4.81 -9.75
N LYS A 116 -11.96 -3.66 -9.40
CA LYS A 116 -12.65 -3.43 -8.11
C LYS A 116 -11.73 -3.53 -6.89
N PHE A 117 -10.49 -3.08 -7.01
CA PHE A 117 -9.71 -2.70 -5.85
C PHE A 117 -10.00 -1.25 -5.47
N ASP A 118 -10.01 -0.98 -4.18
CA ASP A 118 -9.89 0.37 -3.65
C ASP A 118 -8.39 0.70 -3.57
N VAL A 119 -7.99 1.85 -4.12
CA VAL A 119 -6.57 2.24 -4.19
C VAL A 119 -6.40 3.63 -3.60
N GLY A 120 -5.77 3.69 -2.43
CA GLY A 120 -5.22 4.92 -1.88
C GLY A 120 -3.85 5.18 -2.49
N HIS A 121 -3.59 6.39 -2.97
CA HIS A 121 -2.26 6.70 -3.48
C HIS A 121 -1.80 8.11 -3.14
N GLY A 122 -0.47 8.27 -3.07
CA GLY A 122 0.20 9.56 -2.99
C GLY A 122 1.33 9.63 -4.00
N VAL A 123 1.62 10.83 -4.49
CA VAL A 123 2.75 11.08 -5.39
C VAL A 123 3.51 12.28 -4.86
N ARG A 124 4.69 12.03 -4.28
CA ARG A 124 5.44 13.04 -3.51
C ARG A 124 6.91 12.71 -3.49
N ASP A 125 7.76 13.72 -3.35
CA ASP A 125 9.17 13.55 -3.03
C ASP A 125 9.37 13.24 -1.52
N VAL A 126 10.62 12.98 -1.10
CA VAL A 126 10.93 12.72 0.32
C VAL A 126 10.53 13.90 1.21
N LYS A 127 10.91 15.12 0.82
CA LYS A 127 10.70 16.34 1.61
C LYS A 127 9.21 16.63 1.83
N GLN A 128 8.41 16.52 0.79
CA GLN A 128 6.95 16.68 0.82
C GLN A 128 6.29 15.66 1.75
N ASN A 129 6.76 14.41 1.75
CA ASN A 129 6.25 13.41 2.70
C ASN A 129 6.59 13.80 4.15
N LEU A 130 7.79 14.32 4.42
CA LEU A 130 8.19 14.76 5.77
C LEU A 130 7.39 15.99 6.24
N GLU A 131 7.21 16.98 5.37
CA GLU A 131 6.44 18.19 5.66
C GLU A 131 4.98 17.82 5.95
N LEU A 132 4.35 17.02 5.08
CA LEU A 132 2.96 16.63 5.24
C LEU A 132 2.74 15.75 6.48
N ALA A 133 3.68 14.86 6.80
CA ALA A 133 3.59 14.02 7.99
C ALA A 133 3.71 14.80 9.31
N LYS A 134 4.30 16.00 9.30
CA LYS A 134 4.32 16.88 10.48
C LYS A 134 2.94 17.51 10.77
N GLU A 135 2.09 17.60 9.75
CA GLU A 135 0.80 18.31 9.82
C GLU A 135 -0.43 17.38 9.74
N ASP A 136 -0.29 16.22 9.09
CA ASP A 136 -1.36 15.23 8.92
C ASP A 136 -1.01 13.89 9.57
N PHE A 137 -1.73 13.57 10.65
CA PHE A 137 -1.56 12.33 11.40
C PHE A 137 -1.84 11.06 10.56
N LYS A 138 -2.67 11.13 9.51
CA LYS A 138 -2.94 9.99 8.64
C LYS A 138 -1.74 9.68 7.76
N VAL A 139 -1.06 10.72 7.27
CA VAL A 139 0.18 10.58 6.51
C VAL A 139 1.30 10.09 7.43
N LEU A 140 1.42 10.66 8.63
CA LEU A 140 2.35 10.14 9.64
C LEU A 140 2.11 8.65 9.90
N ALA A 141 0.86 8.25 10.14
CA ALA A 141 0.51 6.86 10.39
C ALA A 141 0.87 5.94 9.23
N SER A 142 0.66 6.36 7.98
CA SER A 142 0.97 5.52 6.82
C SER A 142 2.48 5.35 6.61
N LEU A 143 3.29 6.38 6.91
CA LEU A 143 4.75 6.34 6.81
C LEU A 143 5.43 5.52 7.92
N LEU A 144 4.72 5.08 8.96
CA LEU A 144 5.24 4.11 9.93
C LEU A 144 5.47 2.73 9.31
N ASP A 145 4.69 2.40 8.28
CA ASP A 145 4.65 1.08 7.66
C ASP A 145 5.06 1.17 6.19
N LEU A 146 6.34 1.47 5.94
CA LEU A 146 6.90 1.58 4.60
C LEU A 146 7.49 0.25 4.13
N ARG A 147 7.13 -0.17 2.93
CA ARG A 147 7.74 -1.34 2.27
C ARG A 147 8.00 -1.05 0.80
N TYR A 148 9.26 -1.16 0.41
CA TYR A 148 9.69 -1.02 -0.98
C TYR A 148 9.09 -2.11 -1.86
N ILE A 149 8.65 -1.74 -3.07
CA ILE A 149 8.18 -2.66 -4.10
C ILE A 149 9.09 -2.63 -5.32
N ALA A 150 9.27 -1.46 -5.95
CA ALA A 150 9.99 -1.35 -7.22
C ALA A 150 10.58 0.04 -7.46
N GLY A 151 11.56 0.12 -8.36
CA GLY A 151 12.12 1.37 -8.88
C GLY A 151 13.42 1.82 -8.19
N ALA A 152 13.53 3.12 -7.93
CA ALA A 152 14.71 3.75 -7.32
C ALA A 152 14.83 3.42 -5.83
N GLU A 153 15.91 2.76 -5.42
CA GLU A 153 16.09 2.40 -4.00
C GLU A 153 16.53 3.58 -3.12
N GLU A 154 17.21 4.58 -3.68
CA GLU A 154 17.84 5.67 -2.92
C GLU A 154 16.82 6.54 -2.18
N PRO A 155 15.75 7.06 -2.83
CA PRO A 155 14.75 7.86 -2.14
C PRO A 155 14.04 7.05 -1.05
N PHE A 156 13.75 5.76 -1.32
CA PHE A 156 13.16 4.87 -0.34
C PHE A 156 14.06 4.65 0.88
N ARG A 157 15.37 4.53 0.70
CA ARG A 157 16.30 4.36 1.84
C ARG A 157 16.40 5.62 2.71
N ARG A 158 16.23 6.81 2.11
CA ARG A 158 16.25 8.08 2.83
C ARG A 158 15.00 8.31 3.66
N LEU A 159 13.82 8.09 3.07
CA LEU A 159 12.54 8.47 3.67
C LEU A 159 12.31 7.93 5.11
N PRO A 160 12.48 6.63 5.42
CA PRO A 160 12.31 6.11 6.79
C PRO A 160 13.33 6.65 7.79
N ASN A 161 14.52 7.03 7.33
CA ASN A 161 15.56 7.58 8.20
C ASN A 161 15.25 9.03 8.55
N GLU A 162 14.97 9.85 7.53
CA GLU A 162 14.60 11.27 7.71
C GLU A 162 13.28 11.40 8.47
N PHE A 163 12.29 10.53 8.21
CA PHE A 163 11.03 10.49 8.96
C PHE A 163 11.26 10.27 10.47
N ARG A 164 12.13 9.32 10.84
CA ARG A 164 12.46 9.04 12.24
C ARG A 164 13.20 10.19 12.91
N SER A 165 14.07 10.90 12.20
CA SER A 165 14.86 11.99 12.77
C SER A 165 14.15 13.35 12.78
N GLU A 166 13.22 13.58 11.86
CA GLU A 166 12.61 14.91 11.67
C GLU A 166 11.13 14.99 12.05
N VAL A 167 10.36 13.91 11.86
CA VAL A 167 8.92 13.91 12.09
C VAL A 167 8.60 13.41 13.49
N LEU A 168 9.11 12.24 13.86
CA LEU A 168 8.79 11.63 15.16
C LEU A 168 9.14 12.50 16.37
N PRO A 169 10.29 13.21 16.42
CA PRO A 169 10.60 14.08 17.58
C PRO A 169 9.68 15.29 17.73
N VAL A 170 9.01 15.71 16.65
CA VAL A 170 8.15 16.90 16.65
C VAL A 170 6.68 16.52 16.77
N ALA A 171 6.23 15.48 16.09
CA ALA A 171 4.82 15.11 15.96
C ALA A 171 4.44 13.80 16.69
N GLY A 172 5.42 13.00 17.14
CA GLY A 172 5.17 11.65 17.68
C GLY A 172 4.33 11.62 18.96
N ASP A 173 4.55 12.57 19.87
CA ASP A 173 3.79 12.67 21.13
C ASP A 173 2.34 13.09 20.88
N ASP A 174 2.13 14.09 20.01
CA ASP A 174 0.80 14.51 19.58
C ASP A 174 0.07 13.37 18.86
N PHE A 175 0.78 12.63 18.00
CA PHE A 175 0.24 11.46 17.31
C PHE A 175 -0.25 10.39 18.28
N CYS A 176 0.56 10.01 19.27
CA CYS A 176 0.16 9.04 20.30
C CYS A 176 -1.10 9.49 21.05
N ARG A 177 -1.18 10.78 21.40
CA ARG A 177 -2.35 11.36 22.06
C ARG A 177 -3.60 11.27 21.19
N ILE A 178 -3.50 11.65 19.92
CA ILE A 178 -4.60 11.58 18.95
C ILE A 178 -5.10 10.14 18.80
N LEU A 179 -4.19 9.17 18.66
CA LEU A 179 -4.56 7.75 18.57
C LEU A 179 -5.30 7.28 19.83
N TRP A 180 -4.82 7.65 21.01
CA TRP A 180 -5.47 7.31 22.28
C TRP A 180 -6.86 7.91 22.40
N GLU A 181 -7.02 9.18 22.05
CA GLU A 181 -8.31 9.88 22.08
C GLU A 181 -9.31 9.26 21.09
N ASN A 182 -8.85 8.94 19.88
CA ASN A 182 -9.68 8.31 18.85
C ASN A 182 -10.15 6.92 19.30
N ARG A 183 -9.24 6.09 19.84
CA ARG A 183 -9.59 4.78 20.39
C ARG A 183 -10.58 4.90 21.55
N SER A 184 -10.36 5.86 22.45
CA SER A 184 -11.24 6.11 23.60
C SER A 184 -12.64 6.57 23.18
N LYS A 185 -12.78 7.27 22.04
CA LYS A 185 -14.07 7.67 21.48
C LYS A 185 -14.78 6.50 20.80
N ALA A 186 -14.08 5.76 19.94
CA ALA A 186 -14.63 4.59 19.26
C ALA A 186 -15.15 3.54 20.27
N GLY A 187 -14.45 3.41 21.38
CA GLY A 187 -14.83 2.48 22.43
C GLY A 187 -16.04 2.86 23.30
N LYS A 188 -16.50 4.12 23.28
CA LYS A 188 -17.64 4.55 24.10
C LYS A 188 -18.95 4.09 23.48
N GLY A 189 -19.66 3.20 24.17
CA GLY A 189 -21.01 2.74 23.79
C GLY A 189 -21.08 1.35 23.17
N MET A 190 -19.94 0.67 22.99
CA MET A 190 -19.89 -0.70 22.47
C MET A 190 -20.14 -1.78 23.56
N ASP A 191 -19.94 -1.44 24.84
CA ASP A 191 -19.89 -2.41 25.95
C ASP A 191 -21.24 -3.03 26.36
N SER A 192 -22.37 -2.59 25.81
CA SER A 192 -23.69 -3.10 26.22
C SER A 192 -24.74 -3.24 25.12
N VAL A 193 -24.43 -2.94 23.86
CA VAL A 193 -25.45 -2.85 22.79
C VAL A 193 -25.10 -3.61 21.50
N VAL A 194 -23.84 -4.00 21.29
CA VAL A 194 -23.42 -4.60 20.00
C VAL A 194 -23.32 -6.12 20.13
N LEU A 195 -24.16 -6.84 19.37
CA LEU A 195 -24.24 -8.31 19.35
C LEU A 195 -23.05 -8.99 18.64
N GLU A 196 -22.37 -8.27 17.75
CA GLU A 196 -21.24 -8.76 16.96
C GLU A 196 -20.03 -7.82 17.13
N PRO A 197 -18.81 -8.36 17.35
CA PRO A 197 -17.63 -7.53 17.52
C PRO A 197 -17.21 -6.89 16.20
N ASP A 198 -16.86 -5.60 16.23
CA ASP A 198 -16.15 -4.96 15.14
C ASP A 198 -14.67 -5.38 15.19
N LEU A 199 -14.22 -6.13 14.18
CA LEU A 199 -12.85 -6.67 14.11
C LEU A 199 -11.79 -5.61 13.76
N LYS A 200 -12.20 -4.45 13.22
CA LYS A 200 -11.27 -3.40 12.77
C LYS A 200 -11.23 -2.26 13.78
N ASP A 201 -12.38 -1.78 14.20
CA ASP A 201 -12.54 -0.57 15.01
C ASP A 201 -13.04 -0.86 16.44
N GLY A 202 -13.21 -2.13 16.81
CA GLY A 202 -13.54 -2.56 18.17
C GLY A 202 -12.38 -2.44 19.17
N TRP A 203 -12.63 -2.79 20.44
CA TRP A 203 -11.64 -2.63 21.52
C TRP A 203 -10.43 -3.56 21.44
N GLY A 204 -10.53 -4.67 20.69
CA GLY A 204 -9.54 -5.74 20.61
C GLY A 204 -10.12 -7.06 21.07
#